data_AF-A0A7V3K2R5-F1
#
_entry.id   AF-A0A7V3K2R5-F1
#
_cell.length_a   1.000
_cell.length_b   1.000
_cell.length_c   1.000
_cell.angle_alpha   90.00
_cell.angle_beta   90.00
_cell.angle_gamma   90.00
#
_symmetry.space_group_name_H-M   'P 1'
#
loop_
_entity.id
_entity.type
_entity.pdbx_description
1 polymer ?
#
loop_
_entity_poly.entity_id
_entity_poly.type
_entity_poly.pdbx_seq_one_letter_code
_entity_poly.pdbx_strand_id
1 'polypeptide(L)'
;MEENWSVVNAWREVLARIFEGVSAQENVTPSWLTNPDTGRRLKLDFLYPEIGLAVRFRGLQGQRVRRLSEEEKVLEAQREEKRAELCEKAGVQLVVIDVVEGEPRAVFKDLRAALSAAASALARSNEPHARKAALMEQIAACKKACDDLARRIRDFHDLAVYAELWEDRLYAAYAASSHAAEEPSLPRITYRKGMAVWHATYGPGEVVAVEPEGGETYVTVRFQEPQRERRFAASLVQDKLLPR
;
A
#
# COMPACT_ATOMS: atom_id res chain seq x y z
N MET A 1 -4.81 18.72 1.30
CA MET A 1 -4.50 17.45 0.58
C MET A 1 -3.59 16.57 1.42
N GLU A 2 -2.55 17.14 2.03
CA GLU A 2 -1.63 16.47 2.96
C GLU A 2 -2.36 15.96 4.23
N GLU A 3 -3.30 16.75 4.75
CA GLU A 3 -4.08 16.43 5.96
C GLU A 3 -4.94 15.16 5.83
N ASN A 4 -5.68 14.99 4.73
CA ASN A 4 -6.50 13.77 4.53
C ASN A 4 -5.64 12.51 4.36
N TRP A 5 -4.46 12.65 3.76
CA TRP A 5 -3.50 11.54 3.64
C TRP A 5 -2.86 11.18 4.98
N SER A 6 -2.57 12.18 5.81
CA SER A 6 -2.11 12.00 7.19
C SER A 6 -3.17 11.25 8.03
N VAL A 7 -4.44 11.65 7.96
CA VAL A 7 -5.55 10.95 8.66
C VAL A 7 -5.70 9.50 8.19
N VAL A 8 -5.56 9.23 6.89
CA VAL A 8 -5.55 7.84 6.37
C VAL A 8 -4.39 7.04 6.92
N ASN A 9 -3.17 7.59 6.90
CA ASN A 9 -1.99 6.91 7.43
C ASN A 9 -2.14 6.63 8.92
N ALA A 10 -2.69 7.57 9.69
CA ALA A 10 -3.01 7.33 11.09
C ALA A 10 -4.00 6.18 11.28
N TRP A 11 -5.08 6.14 10.51
CA TRP A 11 -6.01 5.01 10.57
C TRP A 11 -5.37 3.69 10.12
N ARG A 12 -4.44 3.70 9.15
CA ARG A 12 -3.69 2.49 8.77
C ARG A 12 -2.87 1.97 9.93
N GLU A 13 -2.16 2.83 10.66
CA GLU A 13 -1.42 2.43 11.86
C GLU A 13 -2.35 1.91 12.96
N VAL A 14 -3.46 2.61 13.22
CA VAL A 14 -4.46 2.18 14.21
C VAL A 14 -5.01 0.80 13.86
N LEU A 15 -5.42 0.58 12.61
CA LEU A 15 -5.91 -0.72 12.15
C LEU A 15 -4.83 -1.79 12.25
N ALA A 16 -3.58 -1.49 11.88
CA ALA A 16 -2.50 -2.46 11.96
C ALA A 16 -2.16 -2.86 13.40
N ARG A 17 -2.40 -1.98 14.39
CA ARG A 17 -2.30 -2.31 15.82
C ARG A 17 -3.51 -3.09 16.33
N ILE A 18 -4.72 -2.75 15.88
CA ILE A 18 -5.93 -3.48 16.27
C ILE A 18 -5.89 -4.92 15.76
N PHE A 19 -5.48 -5.11 14.51
CA PHE A 19 -5.48 -6.39 13.82
C PHE A 19 -4.10 -7.05 13.79
N GLU A 20 -3.24 -6.74 14.77
CA GLU A 20 -1.93 -7.38 14.90
C GLU A 20 -2.10 -8.91 14.98
N GLY A 21 -1.33 -9.63 14.16
CA GLY A 21 -1.42 -11.10 14.06
C GLY A 21 -2.59 -11.63 13.23
N VAL A 22 -3.41 -10.77 12.61
CA VAL A 22 -4.46 -11.16 11.66
C VAL A 22 -4.02 -10.82 10.24
N SER A 23 -4.09 -11.80 9.34
CA SER A 23 -3.72 -11.62 7.94
C SER A 23 -4.64 -10.60 7.24
N ALA A 24 -4.05 -9.52 6.74
CA ALA A 24 -4.74 -8.50 5.97
C ALA A 24 -4.49 -8.67 4.46
N GLN A 25 -5.51 -8.41 3.66
CA GLN A 25 -5.39 -8.19 2.22
C GLN A 25 -5.68 -6.72 1.93
N GLU A 26 -4.69 -6.01 1.38
CA GLU A 26 -4.79 -4.57 1.14
C GLU A 26 -5.25 -4.24 -0.28
N ASN A 27 -6.05 -3.18 -0.41
CA ASN A 27 -6.47 -2.61 -1.70
C ASN A 27 -7.13 -3.61 -2.66
N VAL A 28 -7.88 -4.58 -2.13
CA VAL A 28 -8.43 -5.71 -2.90
C VAL A 28 -9.79 -5.43 -3.53
N THR A 29 -10.10 -6.19 -4.59
CA THR A 29 -11.40 -6.24 -5.27
C THR A 29 -11.87 -7.70 -5.38
N PRO A 30 -12.36 -8.32 -4.29
CA PRO A 30 -12.73 -9.73 -4.31
C PRO A 30 -13.74 -10.04 -5.42
N SER A 31 -13.71 -11.25 -6.00
CA SER A 31 -14.60 -11.63 -7.11
C SER A 31 -16.08 -11.50 -6.75
N TRP A 32 -16.43 -11.88 -5.51
CA TRP A 32 -17.77 -11.73 -4.94
C TRP A 32 -18.21 -10.27 -4.73
N LEU A 33 -17.27 -9.31 -4.76
CA LEU A 33 -17.53 -7.88 -4.60
C LEU A 33 -17.66 -7.19 -5.97
N THR A 34 -18.46 -7.79 -6.85
CA THR A 34 -18.82 -7.25 -8.16
C THR A 34 -20.30 -6.93 -8.14
N ASN A 35 -20.65 -5.67 -8.50
CA ASN A 35 -22.06 -5.30 -8.60
C ASN A 35 -22.70 -6.09 -9.75
N PRO A 36 -23.68 -6.97 -9.47
CA PRO A 36 -24.29 -7.82 -10.48
C PRO A 36 -25.10 -7.02 -11.51
N ASP A 37 -25.63 -5.86 -11.12
CA ASP A 37 -26.48 -5.02 -11.97
C ASP A 37 -25.66 -4.26 -13.02
N THR A 38 -24.39 -3.97 -12.73
CA THR A 38 -23.53 -3.12 -13.59
C THR A 38 -22.24 -3.81 -14.05
N GLY A 39 -21.93 -5.00 -13.54
CA GLY A 39 -20.66 -5.69 -13.75
C GLY A 39 -19.44 -4.99 -13.14
N ARG A 40 -19.63 -3.87 -12.41
CA ARG A 40 -18.53 -3.08 -11.86
C ARG A 40 -17.97 -3.72 -10.61
N ARG A 41 -16.65 -3.93 -10.59
CA ARG A 41 -15.93 -4.36 -9.39
C ARG A 41 -15.86 -3.23 -8.37
N LEU A 42 -16.17 -3.53 -7.13
CA LEU A 42 -16.01 -2.59 -6.01
C LEU A 42 -14.73 -2.96 -5.24
N LYS A 43 -14.17 -1.98 -4.54
CA LYS A 43 -12.90 -2.11 -3.81
C LYS A 43 -13.11 -2.02 -2.30
N LEU A 44 -12.24 -2.72 -1.58
CA LEU A 44 -11.99 -2.59 -0.13
C LEU A 44 -10.56 -2.11 0.08
N ASP A 45 -10.31 -1.33 1.14
CA ASP A 45 -8.94 -0.93 1.47
C ASP A 45 -8.24 -1.99 2.32
N PHE A 46 -8.99 -2.63 3.22
CA PHE A 46 -8.53 -3.81 3.95
C PHE A 46 -9.62 -4.88 3.96
N LEU A 47 -9.20 -6.13 3.81
CA LEU A 47 -10.01 -7.31 4.04
C LEU A 47 -9.24 -8.23 4.99
N TYR A 48 -9.90 -8.69 6.06
CA TYR A 48 -9.41 -9.68 7.01
C TYR A 48 -10.27 -10.93 6.87
N PRO A 49 -9.96 -11.83 5.91
CA PRO A 49 -10.84 -12.94 5.55
C PRO A 49 -11.07 -13.91 6.70
N GLU A 50 -10.03 -14.15 7.51
CA GLU A 50 -10.06 -15.13 8.61
C GLU A 50 -11.10 -14.79 9.68
N ILE A 51 -11.36 -13.51 9.90
CA ILE A 51 -12.32 -13.03 10.90
C ILE A 51 -13.59 -12.42 10.27
N GLY A 52 -13.71 -12.44 8.94
CA GLY A 52 -14.87 -11.90 8.23
C GLY A 52 -15.09 -10.40 8.46
N LEU A 53 -14.04 -9.58 8.35
CA LEU A 53 -14.13 -8.12 8.52
C LEU A 53 -13.46 -7.40 7.35
N ALA A 54 -14.02 -6.27 6.91
CA ALA A 54 -13.43 -5.40 5.91
C ALA A 54 -13.52 -3.92 6.31
N VAL A 55 -12.59 -3.13 5.79
CA VAL A 55 -12.56 -1.67 6.00
C VAL A 55 -12.51 -0.95 4.64
N ARG A 56 -13.25 0.15 4.55
CA ARG A 56 -13.20 1.09 3.43
C ARG A 56 -13.07 2.52 3.93
N PHE A 57 -12.09 3.26 3.43
CA PHE A 57 -11.97 4.69 3.60
C PHE A 57 -12.90 5.45 2.63
N ARG A 58 -13.73 6.33 3.16
CA ARG A 58 -14.54 7.29 2.40
C ARG A 58 -13.92 8.69 2.53
N GLY A 59 -14.12 9.54 1.53
CA GLY A 59 -13.57 10.90 1.52
C GLY A 59 -12.17 11.02 0.87
N LEU A 60 -11.63 9.91 0.35
CA LEU A 60 -10.43 9.90 -0.49
C LEU A 60 -10.75 10.31 -1.93
N GLN A 61 -11.27 11.51 -2.13
CA GLN A 61 -11.43 12.05 -3.48
C GLN A 61 -10.12 12.72 -3.92
N GLY A 62 -9.38 12.03 -4.78
CA GLY A 62 -8.25 12.64 -5.48
C GLY A 62 -8.71 13.85 -6.31
N GLN A 63 -8.06 15.00 -6.11
CA GLN A 63 -8.12 16.24 -6.90
C GLN A 63 -9.48 16.91 -7.21
N ARG A 64 -10.64 16.28 -7.00
CA ARG A 64 -11.93 16.92 -7.29
C ARG A 64 -12.50 17.61 -6.06
N VAL A 65 -12.01 18.82 -5.80
CA VAL A 65 -12.66 19.82 -4.92
C VAL A 65 -13.90 20.39 -5.62
N ARG A 66 -14.79 19.53 -6.08
CA ARG A 66 -16.05 19.90 -6.71
C ARG A 66 -17.16 19.32 -5.84
N ARG A 67 -18.10 20.17 -5.44
CA ARG A 67 -19.36 19.72 -4.85
C ARG A 67 -20.03 18.77 -5.81
N LEU A 68 -20.24 17.52 -5.38
CA LEU A 68 -21.00 16.54 -6.13
C LEU A 68 -22.41 17.07 -6.39
N SER A 69 -22.94 16.82 -7.59
CA SER A 69 -24.37 17.02 -7.83
C SER A 69 -25.20 16.09 -6.94
N GLU A 70 -26.47 16.43 -6.73
CA GLU A 70 -27.37 15.55 -5.97
C GLU A 70 -27.49 14.16 -6.63
N GLU A 71 -27.46 14.09 -7.95
CA GLU A 71 -27.42 12.83 -8.70
C GLU A 71 -26.14 12.02 -8.43
N GLU A 72 -24.97 12.68 -8.40
CA GLU A 72 -23.70 12.02 -8.10
C GLU A 72 -23.68 11.46 -6.68
N LYS A 73 -24.25 12.18 -5.71
CA LYS A 73 -24.39 11.69 -4.34
C LYS A 73 -25.31 10.48 -4.24
N VAL A 74 -26.43 10.49 -4.95
CA VAL A 74 -27.35 9.33 -4.99
C VAL A 74 -26.64 8.12 -5.59
N LEU A 75 -25.90 8.29 -6.68
CA LEU A 75 -25.13 7.20 -7.28
C LEU A 75 -24.01 6.68 -6.36
N GLU A 76 -23.36 7.55 -5.59
CA GLU A 76 -22.36 7.14 -4.60
C GLU A 76 -23.02 6.36 -3.45
N ALA A 77 -24.12 6.86 -2.89
CA ALA A 77 -24.88 6.17 -1.86
C ALA A 77 -25.34 4.78 -2.32
N GLN A 78 -25.86 4.66 -3.53
CA GLN A 78 -26.24 3.35 -4.12
C GLN A 78 -25.06 2.39 -4.24
N ARG A 79 -23.85 2.90 -4.55
CA ARG A 79 -22.64 2.06 -4.59
C ARG A 79 -22.21 1.62 -3.19
N GLU A 80 -22.36 2.49 -2.19
CA GLU A 80 -22.05 2.16 -0.80
C GLU A 80 -23.02 1.13 -0.24
N GLU A 81 -24.32 1.30 -0.49
CA GLU A 81 -25.37 0.34 -0.14
C GLU A 81 -25.12 -1.02 -0.78
N LYS A 82 -24.87 -1.06 -2.10
CA LYS A 82 -24.57 -2.30 -2.81
C LYS A 82 -23.29 -2.97 -2.28
N ARG A 83 -22.29 -2.19 -1.87
CA ARG A 83 -21.06 -2.72 -1.26
C ARG A 83 -21.37 -3.39 0.08
N ALA A 84 -22.16 -2.74 0.93
CA ALA A 84 -22.55 -3.27 2.22
C ALA A 84 -23.35 -4.58 2.05
N GLU A 85 -24.32 -4.60 1.14
CA GLU A 85 -25.13 -5.78 0.81
C GLU A 85 -24.27 -6.98 0.37
N LEU A 86 -23.30 -6.74 -0.52
CA LEU A 86 -22.41 -7.79 -1.01
C LEU A 86 -21.44 -8.29 0.07
N CYS A 87 -20.96 -7.41 0.96
CA CYS A 87 -20.14 -7.81 2.10
C CYS A 87 -20.94 -8.69 3.07
N GLU A 88 -22.17 -8.28 3.41
CA GLU A 88 -23.05 -9.06 4.29
C GLU A 88 -23.34 -10.45 3.71
N LYS A 89 -23.67 -10.53 2.42
CA LYS A 89 -23.87 -11.81 1.71
C LYS A 89 -22.64 -12.71 1.73
N ALA A 90 -21.44 -12.14 1.73
CA ALA A 90 -20.18 -12.86 1.84
C ALA A 90 -19.80 -13.20 3.30
N GLY A 91 -20.62 -12.84 4.29
CA GLY A 91 -20.32 -13.02 5.71
C GLY A 91 -19.26 -12.07 6.25
N VAL A 92 -19.02 -10.95 5.56
CA VAL A 92 -18.00 -9.95 5.89
C VAL A 92 -18.64 -8.70 6.49
N GLN A 93 -18.21 -8.32 7.70
CA GLN A 93 -18.63 -7.08 8.36
C GLN A 93 -17.85 -5.90 7.78
N LEU A 94 -18.55 -4.96 7.13
CA LEU A 94 -17.94 -3.78 6.53
C LEU A 94 -17.95 -2.59 7.51
N VAL A 95 -16.77 -2.02 7.76
CA VAL A 95 -16.61 -0.74 8.47
C VAL A 95 -16.19 0.33 7.46
N VAL A 96 -16.94 1.43 7.41
CA VAL A 96 -16.60 2.58 6.56
C VAL A 96 -16.04 3.67 7.45
N ILE A 97 -14.80 4.08 7.17
CA ILE A 97 -14.11 5.15 7.89
C ILE A 97 -14.15 6.39 7.00
N ASP A 98 -14.92 7.39 7.39
CA ASP A 98 -14.90 8.69 6.73
C ASP A 98 -13.70 9.49 7.23
N VAL A 99 -12.74 9.76 6.36
CA VAL A 99 -11.48 10.44 6.74
C VAL A 99 -11.58 11.96 6.68
N VAL A 100 -12.76 12.49 6.33
CA VAL A 100 -13.03 13.93 6.26
C VAL A 100 -13.95 14.35 7.40
N GLU A 101 -15.06 13.64 7.60
CA GLU A 101 -16.10 14.00 8.57
C GLU A 101 -16.21 12.99 9.73
N GLY A 102 -15.51 11.85 9.67
CA GLY A 102 -15.69 10.75 10.62
C GLY A 102 -15.01 11.00 11.96
N GLU A 103 -15.81 11.17 13.01
CA GLU A 103 -15.29 11.29 14.38
C GLU A 103 -14.61 9.98 14.84
N PRO A 104 -13.38 10.04 15.39
CA PRO A 104 -12.67 8.82 15.81
C PRO A 104 -13.43 7.93 16.77
N ARG A 105 -14.19 8.52 17.72
CA ARG A 105 -15.03 7.75 18.65
C ARG A 105 -16.11 6.93 17.97
N ALA A 106 -16.74 7.49 16.93
CA ALA A 106 -17.74 6.78 16.14
C ALA A 106 -17.10 5.61 15.39
N VAL A 107 -15.93 5.84 14.80
CA VAL A 107 -15.17 4.78 14.10
C VAL A 107 -14.80 3.64 15.05
N PHE A 108 -14.31 3.92 16.26
CA PHE A 108 -14.02 2.88 17.25
C PHE A 108 -15.26 2.11 17.70
N LYS A 109 -16.39 2.80 17.86
CA LYS A 109 -17.68 2.16 18.16
C LYS A 109 -18.08 1.19 17.05
N ASP A 110 -17.93 1.60 15.79
CA ASP A 110 -18.28 0.78 14.62
C ASP A 110 -17.34 -0.42 14.48
N LEU A 111 -16.03 -0.23 14.69
CA LEU A 111 -15.05 -1.32 14.74
C LEU A 111 -15.41 -2.35 15.84
N ARG A 112 -15.76 -1.88 17.03
CA ARG A 112 -16.17 -2.75 18.16
C ARG A 112 -17.45 -3.53 17.84
N ALA A 113 -18.42 -2.87 17.19
CA ALA A 113 -19.65 -3.51 16.75
C ALA A 113 -19.36 -4.59 15.70
N ALA A 114 -18.55 -4.27 14.69
CA ALA A 114 -18.15 -5.21 13.64
C ALA A 114 -17.39 -6.42 14.20
N LEU A 115 -16.43 -6.21 15.12
CA LEU A 115 -15.72 -7.31 15.82
C LEU A 115 -16.67 -8.19 16.65
N SER A 116 -17.75 -7.61 17.20
CA SER A 116 -18.75 -8.36 17.96
C SER A 116 -19.67 -9.17 17.06
N ALA A 117 -20.07 -8.61 15.93
CA ALA A 117 -20.81 -9.32 14.89
C ALA A 117 -19.97 -10.46 14.28
N ALA A 118 -18.70 -10.21 13.98
CA ALA A 118 -17.74 -11.20 13.49
C ALA A 118 -17.57 -12.38 14.45
N ALA A 119 -17.35 -12.11 15.75
CA ALA A 119 -17.29 -13.16 16.78
C ALA A 119 -18.58 -14.00 16.83
N SER A 120 -19.73 -13.33 16.72
CA SER A 120 -21.04 -13.99 16.75
C SER A 120 -21.27 -14.86 15.51
N ALA A 121 -20.84 -14.40 14.33
CA ALA A 121 -20.90 -15.17 13.09
C ALA A 121 -19.97 -16.38 13.15
N LEU A 122 -18.73 -16.19 13.61
CA LEU A 122 -17.76 -17.27 13.81
C LEU A 122 -18.26 -18.34 14.78
N ALA A 123 -18.88 -17.94 15.89
CA ALA A 123 -19.46 -18.88 16.86
C ALA A 123 -20.50 -19.81 16.21
N ARG A 124 -21.34 -19.27 15.32
CA ARG A 124 -22.39 -20.01 14.58
C ARG A 124 -21.89 -20.74 13.33
N SER A 125 -20.64 -20.54 12.93
CA SER A 125 -20.07 -21.19 11.74
C SER A 125 -19.82 -22.69 11.95
N ASN A 126 -19.61 -23.41 10.85
CA ASN A 126 -19.20 -24.82 10.85
C ASN A 126 -17.67 -25.01 10.93
N GLU A 127 -16.93 -23.97 11.32
CA GLU A 127 -15.47 -24.06 11.51
C GLU A 127 -15.09 -25.12 12.56
N PRO A 128 -14.02 -25.91 12.34
CA PRO A 128 -13.52 -26.86 13.32
C PRO A 128 -13.25 -26.20 14.67
N HIS A 129 -13.59 -26.89 15.76
CA HIS A 129 -13.53 -26.32 17.11
C HIS A 129 -12.17 -25.67 17.44
N ALA A 130 -11.05 -26.33 17.11
CA ALA A 130 -9.71 -25.80 17.36
C ALA A 130 -9.45 -24.48 16.60
N ARG A 131 -9.83 -24.41 15.32
CA ARG A 131 -9.68 -23.21 14.49
C ARG A 131 -10.59 -22.09 14.98
N LYS A 132 -11.84 -22.42 15.32
CA LYS A 132 -12.80 -21.50 15.90
C LYS A 132 -12.29 -20.88 17.21
N ALA A 133 -11.72 -21.69 18.10
CA ALA A 133 -11.14 -21.22 19.36
C ALA A 133 -9.99 -20.23 19.12
N ALA A 134 -9.06 -20.55 18.21
CA ALA A 134 -7.94 -19.67 17.87
C ALA A 134 -8.41 -18.33 17.27
N LEU A 135 -9.38 -18.37 16.36
CA LEU A 135 -9.94 -17.15 15.75
C LEU A 135 -10.75 -16.31 16.77
N MET A 136 -11.45 -16.96 17.70
CA MET A 136 -12.14 -16.26 18.79
C MET A 136 -11.16 -15.54 19.72
N GLU A 137 -10.01 -16.15 20.01
CA GLU A 137 -8.93 -15.51 20.78
C GLU A 137 -8.33 -14.31 20.03
N GLN A 138 -8.08 -14.44 18.72
CA GLN A 138 -7.63 -13.32 17.89
C GLN A 138 -8.64 -12.17 17.89
N ILE A 139 -9.93 -12.44 17.72
CA ILE A 139 -10.98 -11.41 17.77
C ILE A 139 -11.03 -10.75 19.16
N ALA A 140 -10.84 -11.51 20.24
CA ALA A 140 -10.79 -10.96 21.59
C ALA A 140 -9.58 -10.04 21.79
N ALA A 141 -8.41 -10.40 21.26
CA ALA A 141 -7.22 -9.56 21.25
C ALA A 141 -7.47 -8.25 20.46
N CYS A 142 -8.09 -8.35 19.28
CA CYS A 142 -8.47 -7.18 18.48
C CYS A 142 -9.41 -6.23 19.23
N LYS A 143 -10.42 -6.79 19.92
CA LYS A 143 -11.36 -5.98 20.74
C LYS A 143 -10.64 -5.26 21.88
N LYS A 144 -9.71 -5.94 22.55
CA LYS A 144 -8.90 -5.32 23.61
C LYS A 144 -8.04 -4.19 23.06
N ALA A 145 -7.33 -4.41 21.95
CA ALA A 145 -6.52 -3.39 21.30
C ALA A 145 -7.37 -2.18 20.84
N CYS A 146 -8.55 -2.45 20.28
CA CYS A 146 -9.54 -1.44 19.91
C CYS A 146 -9.96 -0.58 21.11
N ASP A 147 -10.28 -1.21 22.26
CA ASP A 147 -10.67 -0.51 23.49
C ASP A 147 -9.50 0.28 24.11
N ASP A 148 -8.28 -0.24 24.04
CA ASP A 148 -7.09 0.43 24.52
C ASP A 148 -6.79 1.70 23.70
N LEU A 149 -6.92 1.62 22.37
CA LEU A 149 -6.73 2.75 21.47
C LEU A 149 -7.86 3.77 21.57
N ALA A 150 -9.13 3.33 21.67
CA ALA A 150 -10.28 4.21 21.84
C ALA A 150 -10.21 5.08 23.10
N ARG A 151 -9.54 4.60 24.16
CA ARG A 151 -9.30 5.38 25.38
C ARG A 151 -8.26 6.49 25.20
N ARG A 152 -7.33 6.30 24.26
CA ARG A 152 -6.20 7.21 23.97
C ARG A 152 -6.54 8.21 22.87
N ILE A 153 -7.30 7.79 21.85
CA ILE A 153 -7.63 8.59 20.67
C ILE A 153 -9.05 9.09 20.79
N ARG A 154 -9.21 10.35 21.20
CA ARG A 154 -10.53 10.97 21.43
C ARG A 154 -10.97 11.85 20.27
N ASP A 155 -10.01 12.45 19.57
CA ASP A 155 -10.22 13.36 18.45
C ASP A 155 -9.11 13.21 17.41
N PHE A 156 -9.12 14.07 16.39
CA PHE A 156 -8.16 14.05 15.29
C PHE A 156 -6.75 14.46 15.71
N HIS A 157 -6.58 15.25 16.78
CA HIS A 157 -5.26 15.65 17.25
C HIS A 157 -4.52 14.45 17.86
N ASP A 158 -5.21 13.65 18.67
CA ASP A 158 -4.65 12.40 19.21
C ASP A 158 -4.27 11.40 18.10
N LEU A 159 -4.98 11.46 16.97
CA LEU A 159 -4.78 10.58 15.82
C LEU A 159 -3.49 10.92 15.04
N ALA A 160 -3.04 12.19 15.05
CA ALA A 160 -1.90 12.66 14.26
C ALA A 160 -0.59 11.89 14.53
N VAL A 161 -0.31 11.54 15.78
CA VAL A 161 0.88 10.76 16.17
C VAL A 161 0.94 9.41 15.46
N TYR A 162 -0.22 8.82 15.15
CA TYR A 162 -0.28 7.54 14.45
C TYR A 162 0.04 7.66 12.96
N ALA A 163 -0.09 8.85 12.36
CA ALA A 163 0.34 9.08 10.99
C ALA A 163 1.87 9.00 10.89
N GLU A 164 2.58 9.64 11.81
CA GLU A 164 4.05 9.62 11.88
C GLU A 164 4.56 8.19 12.09
N LEU A 165 3.93 7.46 13.01
CA LEU A 165 4.26 6.04 13.27
C LEU A 165 4.06 5.15 12.03
N TRP A 166 3.07 5.45 11.19
CA TRP A 166 2.87 4.74 9.92
C TRP A 166 4.01 5.03 8.93
N GLU A 167 4.46 6.29 8.86
CA GLU A 167 5.58 6.68 8.01
C GLU A 167 6.88 5.99 8.44
N ASP A 168 7.15 5.96 9.75
CA ASP A 168 8.28 5.22 10.32
C ASP A 168 8.23 3.73 9.98
N ARG A 169 7.04 3.12 10.05
CA ARG A 169 6.81 1.72 9.67
C ARG A 169 7.13 1.48 8.19
N LEU A 170 6.66 2.36 7.30
CA LEU A 170 6.95 2.27 5.87
C LEU A 170 8.44 2.44 5.59
N TYR A 171 9.10 3.37 6.28
CA TYR A 171 10.54 3.59 6.16
C TYR A 171 11.32 2.35 6.61
N ALA A 172 10.97 1.77 7.76
CA ALA A 172 11.59 0.54 8.25
C ALA A 172 11.39 -0.64 7.27
N ALA A 173 10.20 -0.78 6.68
CA ALA A 173 9.92 -1.81 5.68
C ALA A 173 10.72 -1.58 4.38
N TYR A 174 10.87 -0.33 3.95
CA TYR A 174 11.72 0.03 2.81
C TYR A 174 13.20 -0.23 3.09
N ALA A 175 13.68 0.10 4.29
CA ALA A 175 15.06 -0.20 4.71
C ALA A 175 15.31 -1.72 4.76
N ALA A 176 14.38 -2.49 5.31
CA ALA A 176 14.48 -3.95 5.34
C ALA A 176 14.44 -4.59 3.94
N SER A 177 13.58 -4.08 3.03
CA SER A 177 13.50 -4.58 1.64
C SER A 177 14.68 -4.15 0.78
N SER A 178 15.22 -2.94 0.98
CA SER A 178 16.45 -2.49 0.32
C SER A 178 17.70 -3.21 0.82
N HIS A 179 17.71 -3.69 2.06
CA HIS A 179 18.78 -4.58 2.56
C HIS A 179 18.59 -6.05 2.17
N ALA A 180 17.35 -6.49 1.87
CA ALA A 180 17.05 -7.84 1.37
C ALA A 180 17.19 -7.98 -0.15
N ALA A 181 17.17 -6.87 -0.88
CA ALA A 181 17.60 -6.84 -2.26
C ALA A 181 19.14 -6.88 -2.31
N GLU A 182 19.73 -8.08 -2.27
CA GLU A 182 20.94 -8.29 -3.06
C GLU A 182 20.59 -7.85 -4.48
N GLU A 183 21.11 -6.70 -4.90
CA GLU A 183 21.03 -6.26 -6.29
C GLU A 183 21.44 -7.46 -7.14
N PRO A 184 20.65 -7.89 -8.14
CA PRO A 184 21.18 -8.78 -9.15
C PRO A 184 22.37 -8.04 -9.74
N SER A 185 23.58 -8.44 -9.35
CA SER A 185 24.80 -7.87 -9.87
C SER A 185 24.80 -8.17 -11.36
N LEU A 186 24.30 -7.21 -12.15
CA LEU A 186 24.55 -7.20 -13.57
C LEU A 186 26.07 -7.35 -13.71
N PRO A 187 26.55 -8.28 -14.54
CA PRO A 187 27.98 -8.55 -14.62
C PRO A 187 28.68 -7.23 -14.91
N ARG A 188 29.54 -6.78 -13.98
CA ARG A 188 30.26 -5.51 -14.11
C ARG A 188 31.03 -5.53 -15.43
N ILE A 189 30.54 -4.77 -16.41
CA ILE A 189 31.17 -4.68 -17.72
C ILE A 189 32.53 -4.03 -17.52
N THR A 190 33.59 -4.78 -17.79
CA THR A 190 34.96 -4.26 -17.74
C THR A 190 35.30 -3.64 -19.09
N TYR A 191 35.18 -2.31 -19.18
CA TYR A 191 35.52 -1.57 -20.41
C TYR A 191 37.03 -1.57 -20.65
N ARG A 192 37.42 -1.61 -21.93
CA ARG A 192 38.81 -1.52 -22.37
C ARG A 192 38.92 -0.49 -23.49
N LYS A 193 40.05 0.21 -23.57
CA LYS A 193 40.35 1.10 -24.70
C LYS A 193 40.28 0.32 -26.02
N GLY A 194 39.62 0.88 -27.03
CA GLY A 194 39.33 0.25 -28.32
C GLY A 194 38.07 -0.63 -28.35
N MET A 195 37.35 -0.76 -27.22
CA MET A 195 36.11 -1.54 -27.17
C MET A 195 34.98 -0.81 -27.91
N ALA A 196 34.33 -1.51 -28.85
CA ALA A 196 33.09 -1.05 -29.45
C ALA A 196 31.96 -1.17 -28.43
N VAL A 197 31.19 -0.09 -28.30
CA VAL A 197 30.10 0.02 -27.33
C VAL A 197 28.89 0.64 -28.01
N TRP A 198 27.70 0.34 -27.48
CA TRP A 198 26.46 0.95 -27.92
C TRP A 198 25.79 1.63 -26.74
N HIS A 199 25.46 2.92 -26.90
CA HIS A 199 24.77 3.70 -25.89
C HIS A 199 23.31 3.96 -26.29
N ALA A 200 22.37 3.73 -25.38
CA ALA A 200 20.93 3.88 -25.64
C ALA A 200 20.53 5.24 -26.25
N THR A 201 21.20 6.33 -25.86
CA THR A 201 20.94 7.69 -26.34
C THR A 201 21.87 8.18 -27.45
N TYR A 202 23.11 7.69 -27.50
CA TYR A 202 24.17 8.24 -28.37
C TYR A 202 24.58 7.27 -29.48
N GLY A 203 23.95 6.10 -29.54
CA GLY A 203 24.21 5.10 -30.56
C GLY A 203 25.61 4.47 -30.41
N PRO A 204 26.19 3.99 -31.52
CA PRO A 204 27.47 3.30 -31.52
C PRO A 204 28.63 4.27 -31.19
N GLY A 205 29.57 3.78 -30.39
CA GLY A 205 30.79 4.48 -30.03
C GLY A 205 31.95 3.54 -29.75
N GLU A 206 33.12 4.13 -29.54
CA GLU A 206 34.36 3.42 -29.22
C GLU A 206 34.95 3.99 -27.93
N VAL A 207 35.34 3.11 -27.00
CA VAL A 207 36.03 3.52 -25.77
C VAL A 207 37.43 4.03 -26.10
N VAL A 208 37.69 5.30 -25.87
CA VAL A 208 39.00 5.94 -26.15
C VAL A 208 39.91 6.01 -24.92
N ALA A 209 39.36 6.01 -23.71
CA ALA A 209 40.13 5.99 -22.46
C ALA A 209 39.33 5.33 -21.33
N VAL A 210 40.06 4.69 -20.40
CA VAL A 210 39.54 4.15 -19.15
C VAL A 210 40.50 4.55 -18.04
N GLU A 211 40.04 5.37 -17.10
CA GLU A 211 40.89 6.01 -16.10
C GLU A 211 40.30 5.84 -14.70
N PRO A 212 41.08 5.39 -13.71
CA PRO A 212 40.66 5.41 -12.32
C PRO A 212 40.85 6.81 -11.73
N GLU A 213 39.79 7.38 -11.15
CA GLU A 213 39.82 8.68 -10.45
C GLU A 213 39.00 8.57 -9.16
N GLY A 214 39.61 8.88 -8.01
CA GLY A 214 38.89 8.96 -6.73
C GLY A 214 38.22 7.66 -6.23
N GLY A 215 38.69 6.48 -6.67
CA GLY A 215 38.06 5.20 -6.33
C GLY A 215 36.95 4.78 -7.30
N GLU A 216 36.68 5.57 -8.33
CA GLU A 216 35.73 5.30 -9.40
C GLU A 216 36.46 5.15 -10.74
N THR A 217 35.91 4.34 -11.65
CA THR A 217 36.46 4.19 -13.01
C THR A 217 35.65 5.04 -13.98
N TYR A 218 36.34 5.90 -14.73
CA TYR A 218 35.73 6.71 -15.77
C TYR A 218 36.06 6.15 -17.16
N VAL A 219 35.06 6.10 -18.03
CA VAL A 219 35.16 5.60 -19.39
C VAL A 219 34.85 6.75 -20.34
N THR A 220 35.79 7.10 -21.20
CA THR A 220 35.58 8.08 -22.25
C THR A 220 35.24 7.35 -23.54
N VAL A 221 34.09 7.68 -24.13
CA VAL A 221 33.58 7.08 -25.36
C VAL A 221 33.46 8.14 -26.44
N ARG A 222 33.98 7.82 -27.62
CA ARG A 222 33.81 8.61 -28.84
C ARG A 222 32.65 8.05 -29.64
N PHE A 223 31.56 8.80 -29.74
CA PHE A 223 30.37 8.39 -30.49
C PHE A 223 30.48 8.78 -31.96
N GLN A 224 29.83 8.00 -32.82
CA GLN A 224 29.86 8.24 -34.28
C GLN A 224 28.95 9.42 -34.67
N GLU A 225 27.77 9.56 -34.07
CA GLU A 225 26.81 10.63 -34.37
C GLU A 225 26.02 11.10 -33.12
N PRO A 226 26.09 12.38 -32.73
CA PRO A 226 27.04 13.38 -33.19
C PRO A 226 28.46 13.00 -32.80
N GLN A 227 29.44 13.30 -33.66
CA GLN A 227 30.85 12.99 -33.43
C GLN A 227 31.39 13.78 -32.22
N ARG A 228 31.28 13.19 -31.04
CA ARG A 228 31.64 13.80 -29.76
C ARG A 228 32.17 12.75 -28.80
N GLU A 229 33.16 13.15 -28.02
CA GLU A 229 33.65 12.38 -26.88
C GLU A 229 32.85 12.73 -25.64
N ARG A 230 32.46 11.71 -24.87
CA ARG A 230 31.79 11.88 -23.58
C ARG A 230 32.44 10.96 -22.54
N ARG A 231 32.64 11.51 -21.35
CA ARG A 231 33.18 10.81 -20.19
C ARG A 231 32.03 10.36 -19.30
N PHE A 232 32.06 9.11 -18.87
CA PHE A 232 31.04 8.51 -18.02
C PHE A 232 31.68 7.82 -16.82
N ALA A 233 31.04 7.87 -15.66
CA ALA A 233 31.37 6.97 -14.56
C ALA A 233 30.90 5.56 -14.92
N ALA A 234 31.81 4.57 -14.89
CA ALA A 234 31.53 3.19 -15.29
C ALA A 234 30.43 2.54 -14.45
N SER A 235 30.23 2.99 -13.21
CA SER A 235 29.15 2.61 -12.29
C SER A 235 27.76 3.03 -12.82
N LEU A 236 27.65 4.21 -13.43
CA LEU A 236 26.39 4.86 -13.80
C LEU A 236 25.90 4.52 -15.22
N VAL A 237 26.72 3.82 -16.02
CA VAL A 237 26.41 3.52 -17.42
C VAL A 237 26.40 2.04 -17.77
N GLN A 238 26.48 1.13 -16.78
CA GLN A 238 26.49 -0.32 -17.03
C GLN A 238 25.21 -0.82 -17.71
N ASP A 239 24.08 -0.16 -17.43
CA ASP A 239 22.77 -0.44 -18.01
C ASP A 239 22.56 0.21 -19.38
N LYS A 240 23.37 1.23 -19.71
CA LYS A 240 23.17 2.10 -20.88
C LYS A 240 24.25 1.98 -21.94
N LEU A 241 25.43 1.46 -21.58
CA LEU A 241 26.61 1.36 -22.44
C LEU A 241 27.01 -0.12 -22.58
N LEU A 242 26.46 -0.79 -23.58
CA LEU A 242 26.65 -2.23 -23.75
C LEU A 242 27.81 -2.52 -24.72
N PRO A 243 28.71 -3.47 -24.41
CA PRO A 243 29.75 -3.89 -25.34
C PRO A 243 29.14 -4.55 -26.57
N ARG A 244 29.75 -4.32 -27.73
CA ARG A 244 29.32 -4.84 -29.04
C ARG A 244 30.35 -5.78 -29.64
#